data_AF-A0A7W1YC75-F1
#
_entry.id   AF-A0A7W1YC75-F1
#
_cell.length_a   1.000
_cell.length_b   1.000
_cell.length_c   1.000
_cell.angle_alpha   90.00
_cell.angle_beta   90.00
_cell.angle_gamma   90.00
#
_symmetry.space_group_name_H-M   'P 1'
#
loop_
_entity.id
_entity.type
_entity.pdbx_description
1 polymer ?
#
loop_
_entity_poly.entity_id
_entity_poly.type
_entity_poly.pdbx_seq_one_letter_code
_entity_poly.pdbx_strand_id
1 'polypeptide(L)'
;MPEESLRELYIDELKDLYSAESQLVKALPKLAKASSSEELRSAFEEHLEQTRGQVQRLEKIFQALGENPKGKKCMGMQGLVEEGSEMMQEDFEGAVMDAALIGAAQRVEHYEIAAYGTVRSFAETLGETQHVSLLEATLQEEKETDERLTELAREINQQAQSEGQEEGEEDEEDEQPKSNRRTAAASKAPAKKKKR
;
A
#
# COMPACT_ATOMS: atom_id res chain seq x y z
N MET A 1 21.78 -27.80 -23.30
CA MET A 1 20.82 -26.84 -22.71
C MET A 1 19.46 -27.45 -22.95
N PRO A 2 18.64 -27.74 -21.92
CA PRO A 2 17.25 -28.06 -22.21
C PRO A 2 16.65 -26.83 -22.89
N GLU A 3 15.92 -27.01 -23.99
CA GLU A 3 15.21 -25.92 -24.66
C GLU A 3 14.08 -25.47 -23.73
N GLU A 4 14.28 -24.34 -23.04
CA GLU A 4 13.27 -23.73 -22.18
C GLU A 4 12.04 -23.41 -23.02
N SER A 5 10.89 -24.01 -22.68
CA SER A 5 9.65 -23.84 -23.45
C SER A 5 8.73 -22.80 -22.82
N LEU A 6 7.86 -22.18 -23.63
CA LEU A 6 6.82 -21.27 -23.12
C LEU A 6 5.93 -21.94 -22.06
N ARG A 7 5.73 -23.26 -22.15
CA ARG A 7 4.96 -24.03 -21.17
C ARG A 7 5.66 -24.11 -19.82
N GLU A 8 6.98 -24.24 -19.79
CA GLU A 8 7.76 -24.25 -18.55
C GLU A 8 7.72 -22.86 -17.89
N LEU A 9 7.91 -21.80 -18.67
CA LEU A 9 7.77 -20.42 -18.18
C LEU A 9 6.36 -20.16 -17.63
N TYR A 10 5.32 -20.57 -18.35
CA TYR A 10 3.93 -20.45 -17.88
C TYR A 10 3.69 -21.12 -16.53
N ILE A 11 4.19 -22.35 -16.35
CA ILE A 11 4.08 -23.07 -15.07
C ILE A 11 4.87 -22.34 -13.96
N ASP A 12 6.06 -21.81 -14.27
CA ASP A 12 6.88 -21.09 -13.29
C ASP A 12 6.26 -19.74 -12.85
N GLU A 13 5.63 -19.02 -13.77
CA GLU A 13 4.89 -17.78 -13.47
C GLU A 13 3.61 -18.06 -12.68
N LEU A 14 2.88 -19.14 -12.99
CA LEU A 14 1.73 -19.57 -12.17
C LEU A 14 2.14 -19.92 -10.73
N LYS A 15 3.33 -20.52 -10.54
CA LYS A 15 3.86 -20.83 -9.20
C LYS A 15 4.23 -19.55 -8.44
N ASP A 16 4.71 -18.55 -9.16
CA ASP A 16 4.98 -17.23 -8.61
C ASP A 16 3.69 -16.57 -8.12
N LEU A 17 2.67 -16.49 -8.97
CA LEU A 17 1.33 -15.98 -8.62
C LEU A 17 0.71 -16.71 -7.44
N TYR A 18 0.76 -18.05 -7.42
CA TYR A 18 0.23 -18.81 -6.29
C TYR A 18 0.94 -18.44 -4.97
N SER A 19 2.25 -18.17 -5.02
CA SER A 19 2.99 -17.68 -3.86
C SER A 19 2.65 -16.22 -3.53
N ALA A 20 2.38 -15.36 -4.51
CA ALA A 20 2.00 -13.96 -4.28
C ALA A 20 0.66 -13.89 -3.52
N GLU A 21 -0.36 -14.55 -4.07
CA GLU A 21 -1.70 -14.67 -3.50
C GLU A 21 -1.69 -15.25 -2.07
N SER A 22 -0.91 -16.30 -1.85
CA SER A 22 -0.74 -16.91 -0.52
C SER A 22 -0.07 -15.97 0.51
N GLN A 23 0.72 -15.00 0.04
CA GLN A 23 1.30 -13.96 0.91
C GLN A 23 0.25 -12.88 1.20
N LEU A 24 -0.54 -12.47 0.22
CA LEU A 24 -1.61 -11.48 0.38
C LEU A 24 -2.72 -11.93 1.31
N VAL A 25 -3.12 -13.20 1.27
CA VAL A 25 -4.08 -13.78 2.25
C VAL A 25 -3.65 -13.54 3.70
N LYS A 26 -2.34 -13.42 3.96
CA LYS A 26 -1.79 -13.13 5.30
C LYS A 26 -1.59 -11.64 5.57
N ALA A 27 -1.43 -10.82 4.53
CA ALA A 27 -1.17 -9.39 4.62
C ALA A 27 -2.46 -8.59 4.77
N LEU A 28 -3.48 -8.89 3.97
CA LEU A 28 -4.76 -8.16 3.91
C LEU A 28 -5.46 -7.99 5.29
N PRO A 29 -5.50 -9.01 6.18
CA PRO A 29 -6.06 -8.81 7.53
C PRO A 29 -5.33 -7.74 8.36
N LYS A 30 -4.03 -7.54 8.11
CA LYS A 30 -3.24 -6.51 8.81
C LYS A 30 -3.56 -5.12 8.27
N LEU A 31 -3.71 -4.99 6.95
CA LEU A 31 -4.10 -3.73 6.30
C LEU A 31 -5.49 -3.30 6.77
N ALA A 32 -6.48 -4.20 6.72
CA ALA A 32 -7.83 -3.93 7.24
C ALA A 32 -7.83 -3.45 8.70
N LYS A 33 -7.01 -4.07 9.54
CA LYS A 33 -6.89 -3.69 10.95
C LYS A 33 -6.22 -2.32 11.15
N ALA A 34 -5.28 -1.96 10.28
CA ALA A 34 -4.58 -0.68 10.33
C ALA A 34 -5.41 0.49 9.79
N SER A 35 -6.41 0.20 8.94
CA SER A 35 -7.27 1.23 8.38
C SER A 35 -8.17 1.89 9.41
N SER A 36 -8.24 3.23 9.36
CA SER A 36 -9.12 4.04 10.20
C SER A 36 -10.52 4.20 9.59
N SER A 37 -10.60 4.39 8.27
CA SER A 37 -11.84 4.41 7.48
C SER A 37 -12.53 3.04 7.46
N GLU A 38 -13.84 3.05 7.71
CA GLU A 38 -14.68 1.83 7.63
C GLU A 38 -14.79 1.32 6.19
N GLU A 39 -14.85 2.22 5.21
CA GLU A 39 -14.92 1.90 3.78
C GLU A 39 -13.62 1.26 3.30
N LEU A 40 -12.45 1.80 3.69
CA LEU A 40 -11.15 1.23 3.34
C LEU A 40 -10.94 -0.14 4.00
N ARG A 41 -11.29 -0.26 5.28
CA ARG A 41 -11.27 -1.56 5.98
C ARG A 41 -12.12 -2.60 5.25
N SER A 42 -13.33 -2.23 4.87
CA SER A 42 -14.25 -3.10 4.15
C SER A 42 -13.70 -3.51 2.78
N ALA A 43 -13.01 -2.60 2.07
CA ALA A 43 -12.36 -2.92 0.80
C ALA A 43 -11.27 -3.99 0.97
N PHE A 44 -10.43 -3.91 2.01
CA PHE A 44 -9.41 -4.93 2.29
C PHE A 44 -10.00 -6.28 2.72
N GLU A 45 -11.11 -6.27 3.48
CA GLU A 45 -11.81 -7.50 3.87
C GLU A 45 -12.46 -8.19 2.68
N GLU A 46 -13.05 -7.42 1.76
CA GLU A 46 -13.62 -7.94 0.51
C GLU A 46 -12.53 -8.50 -0.40
N HIS A 47 -11.42 -7.77 -0.57
CA HIS A 47 -10.28 -8.23 -1.36
C HIS A 47 -9.70 -9.52 -0.81
N LEU A 48 -9.62 -9.69 0.52
CA LEU A 48 -9.20 -10.96 1.13
C LEU A 48 -10.06 -12.15 0.73
N GLU A 49 -11.38 -12.00 0.61
CA GLU A 49 -12.25 -13.07 0.14
C GLU A 49 -12.07 -13.34 -1.36
N GLN A 50 -11.84 -12.29 -2.16
CA GLN A 50 -11.47 -12.42 -3.58
C GLN A 50 -10.14 -13.18 -3.74
N THR A 51 -9.08 -12.78 -3.04
CA THR A 51 -7.76 -13.44 -3.00
C THR A 51 -7.87 -14.92 -2.66
N ARG A 52 -8.71 -15.30 -1.70
CA ARG A 52 -8.96 -16.73 -1.40
C ARG A 52 -9.60 -17.46 -2.57
N GLY A 53 -10.53 -16.80 -3.27
CA GLY A 53 -11.13 -17.33 -4.51
C GLY A 53 -10.10 -17.46 -5.64
N GLN A 54 -9.20 -16.50 -5.78
CA GLN A 54 -8.14 -16.47 -6.78
C GLN A 54 -7.13 -17.60 -6.56
N VAL A 55 -6.72 -17.85 -5.31
CA VAL A 55 -5.94 -19.05 -4.92
C VAL A 55 -6.63 -20.33 -5.40
N GLN A 56 -7.94 -20.48 -5.17
CA GLN A 56 -8.69 -21.66 -5.62
C GLN A 56 -8.75 -21.78 -7.16
N ARG A 57 -8.76 -20.66 -7.90
CA ARG A 57 -8.68 -20.70 -9.37
C ARG A 57 -7.31 -21.20 -9.82
N LEU A 58 -6.23 -20.74 -9.20
CA LEU A 58 -4.89 -21.24 -9.47
C LEU A 58 -4.78 -22.73 -9.14
N GLU A 59 -5.31 -23.19 -8.02
CA GLU A 59 -5.33 -24.63 -7.67
C GLU A 59 -6.03 -25.48 -8.75
N LYS A 60 -7.14 -24.99 -9.32
CA LYS A 60 -7.83 -25.67 -10.45
C LYS A 60 -6.94 -25.75 -11.69
N ILE A 61 -6.23 -24.66 -12.02
CA ILE A 61 -5.29 -24.64 -13.15
C ILE A 61 -4.15 -25.66 -12.92
N PHE A 62 -3.55 -25.66 -11.73
CA PHE A 62 -2.50 -26.62 -11.38
C PHE A 62 -2.98 -28.07 -11.42
N GLN A 63 -4.20 -28.33 -10.95
CA GLN A 63 -4.82 -29.65 -11.03
C GLN A 63 -4.99 -30.11 -12.49
N ALA A 64 -5.42 -29.22 -13.38
CA ALA A 64 -5.56 -29.52 -14.81
C ALA A 64 -4.21 -29.77 -15.50
N LEU A 65 -3.17 -29.05 -15.08
CA LEU A 65 -1.80 -29.22 -15.58
C LEU A 65 -1.10 -30.48 -15.03
N GLY A 66 -1.59 -31.07 -13.95
CA GLY A 66 -0.93 -32.17 -13.23
C GLY A 66 0.32 -31.72 -12.47
N GLU A 67 0.39 -30.43 -12.11
CA GLU A 67 1.57 -29.78 -11.52
C GLU A 67 1.31 -29.40 -10.05
N ASN A 68 2.38 -29.28 -9.26
CA ASN A 68 2.26 -28.83 -7.86
C ASN A 68 2.37 -27.28 -7.82
N PRO A 69 1.40 -26.56 -7.21
CA PRO A 69 1.47 -25.10 -7.06
C PRO A 69 2.62 -24.64 -6.15
N LYS A 70 3.11 -25.50 -5.26
CA LYS A 70 4.17 -25.18 -4.30
C LYS A 70 5.55 -25.36 -4.91
N GLY A 71 6.53 -24.65 -4.34
CA GLY A 71 7.95 -24.84 -4.66
C GLY A 71 8.68 -23.56 -5.06
N LYS A 72 7.97 -22.45 -5.19
CA LYS A 72 8.53 -21.11 -5.44
C LYS A 72 8.05 -20.13 -4.37
N LYS A 73 8.89 -19.15 -4.05
CA LYS A 73 8.51 -17.98 -3.25
C LYS A 73 8.56 -16.77 -4.17
N CYS A 74 7.45 -16.05 -4.27
CA CYS A 74 7.38 -14.80 -5.00
C CYS A 74 8.11 -13.70 -4.23
N MET A 75 9.30 -13.33 -4.71
CA MET A 75 10.11 -12.28 -4.10
C MET A 75 9.57 -10.88 -4.38
N GLY A 76 8.91 -10.68 -5.54
CA GLY A 76 8.28 -9.40 -5.90
C GLY A 76 7.18 -9.04 -4.91
N MET A 77 6.22 -9.94 -4.72
CA MET A 77 5.15 -9.77 -3.73
C MET A 77 5.68 -9.67 -2.31
N GLN A 78 6.72 -10.44 -1.96
CA GLN A 78 7.33 -10.33 -0.64
C GLN A 78 7.80 -8.89 -0.37
N GLY A 79 8.50 -8.28 -1.32
CA GLY A 79 8.99 -6.90 -1.18
C GLY A 79 7.86 -5.89 -1.04
N LEU A 80 6.78 -6.04 -1.82
CA LEU A 80 5.62 -5.15 -1.74
C LEU A 80 4.89 -5.27 -0.38
N VAL A 81 4.73 -6.49 0.13
CA VAL A 81 4.13 -6.74 1.45
C VAL A 81 5.03 -6.22 2.58
N GLU A 82 6.35 -6.35 2.45
CA GLU A 82 7.32 -5.79 3.39
C GLU A 82 7.24 -4.27 3.40
N GLU A 83 7.21 -3.64 2.23
CA GLU A 83 7.05 -2.19 2.08
C GLU A 83 5.77 -1.68 2.75
N GLY A 84 4.62 -2.33 2.51
CA GLY A 84 3.37 -1.97 3.20
C GLY A 84 3.46 -2.16 4.72
N SER A 85 4.18 -3.18 5.17
CA SER A 85 4.38 -3.44 6.61
C SER A 85 5.33 -2.44 7.27
N GLU A 86 6.30 -1.89 6.53
CA GLU A 86 7.17 -0.81 6.99
C GLU A 86 6.41 0.51 7.09
N MET A 87 5.57 0.84 6.10
CA MET A 87 4.70 2.03 6.15
C MET A 87 3.78 2.03 7.38
N MET A 88 3.26 0.86 7.77
CA MET A 88 2.44 0.71 8.99
C MET A 88 3.19 0.92 10.31
N GLN A 89 4.53 1.01 10.29
CA GLN A 89 5.36 1.28 11.46
C GLN A 89 5.78 2.76 11.57
N GLU A 90 5.53 3.55 10.53
CA GLU A 90 5.75 5.00 10.55
C GLU A 90 4.70 5.68 11.45
N ASP A 91 5.03 6.88 11.91
CA ASP A 91 4.20 7.67 12.83
C ASP A 91 3.11 8.46 12.07
N PHE A 92 2.32 7.74 11.28
CA PHE A 92 1.13 8.28 10.61
C PHE A 92 -0.12 7.77 11.32
N GLU A 93 -1.13 8.63 11.44
CA GLU A 93 -2.44 8.28 12.01
C GLU A 93 -3.56 8.73 11.06
N GLY A 94 -4.80 8.34 11.40
CA GLY A 94 -6.01 8.82 10.71
C GLY A 94 -5.98 8.64 9.19
N ALA A 95 -6.42 9.68 8.48
CA ALA A 95 -6.51 9.65 7.03
C ALA A 95 -5.13 9.62 6.36
N VAL A 96 -4.07 10.12 7.00
CA VAL A 96 -2.71 10.05 6.48
C VAL A 96 -2.22 8.60 6.41
N MET A 97 -2.47 7.80 7.45
CA MET A 97 -2.17 6.36 7.42
C MET A 97 -3.02 5.65 6.36
N ASP A 98 -4.31 5.97 6.24
CA ASP A 98 -5.18 5.36 5.23
C ASP A 98 -4.70 5.66 3.79
N ALA A 99 -4.24 6.88 3.52
CA ALA A 99 -3.63 7.24 2.23
C ALA A 99 -2.36 6.41 1.94
N ALA A 100 -1.51 6.20 2.95
CA ALA A 100 -0.33 5.36 2.84
C ALA A 100 -0.68 3.89 2.56
N LEU A 101 -1.69 3.34 3.24
CA LEU A 101 -2.18 1.99 3.03
C LEU A 101 -2.72 1.79 1.61
N ILE A 102 -3.50 2.76 1.10
CA ILE A 102 -3.99 2.73 -0.29
C ILE A 102 -2.83 2.73 -1.27
N GLY A 103 -1.84 3.62 -1.10
CA GLY A 103 -0.67 3.65 -1.98
C GLY A 103 0.15 2.35 -1.98
N ALA A 104 0.25 1.67 -0.84
CA ALA A 104 0.86 0.34 -0.76
C ALA A 104 0.02 -0.71 -1.49
N ALA A 105 -1.30 -0.72 -1.28
CA ALA A 105 -2.21 -1.68 -1.90
C ALA A 105 -2.28 -1.53 -3.42
N GLN A 106 -2.36 -0.32 -3.97
CA GLN A 106 -2.38 -0.13 -5.43
C GLN A 106 -1.11 -0.67 -6.11
N ARG A 107 0.05 -0.61 -5.44
CA ARG A 107 1.29 -1.20 -5.99
C ARG A 107 1.25 -2.72 -6.03
N VAL A 108 0.57 -3.34 -5.06
CA VAL A 108 0.22 -4.77 -5.08
C VAL A 108 -0.70 -5.06 -6.27
N GLU A 109 -1.81 -4.33 -6.43
CA GLU A 109 -2.74 -4.53 -7.55
C GLU A 109 -2.04 -4.40 -8.90
N HIS A 110 -1.21 -3.38 -9.09
CA HIS A 110 -0.47 -3.18 -10.34
C HIS A 110 0.51 -4.32 -10.65
N TYR A 111 1.14 -4.91 -9.62
CA TYR A 111 1.96 -6.10 -9.80
C TYR A 111 1.11 -7.28 -10.29
N GLU A 112 -0.05 -7.52 -9.67
CA GLU A 112 -0.92 -8.64 -10.01
C GLU A 112 -1.60 -8.46 -11.37
N ILE A 113 -2.05 -7.25 -11.72
CA ILE A 113 -2.56 -6.93 -13.06
C ILE A 113 -1.54 -7.25 -14.15
N ALA A 114 -0.27 -6.89 -13.92
CA ALA A 114 0.81 -7.19 -14.86
C ALA A 114 1.10 -8.70 -14.94
N ALA A 115 1.14 -9.40 -13.81
CA ALA A 115 1.42 -10.82 -13.75
C ALA A 115 0.28 -11.67 -14.35
N TYR A 116 -0.98 -11.41 -13.97
CA TYR A 116 -2.15 -12.08 -14.52
C TYR A 116 -2.35 -11.80 -16.01
N GLY A 117 -2.15 -10.56 -16.45
CA GLY A 117 -2.16 -10.23 -17.88
C GLY A 117 -1.15 -11.05 -18.67
N THR A 118 0.04 -11.25 -18.12
CA THR A 118 1.11 -12.05 -18.72
C THR A 118 0.74 -13.53 -18.82
N VAL A 119 0.37 -14.18 -17.71
CA VAL A 119 0.05 -15.63 -17.73
C VAL A 119 -1.21 -15.94 -18.51
N ARG A 120 -2.18 -15.03 -18.55
CA ARG A 120 -3.38 -15.15 -19.39
C ARG A 120 -3.01 -15.13 -20.87
N SER A 121 -2.09 -14.26 -21.29
CA SER A 121 -1.58 -14.23 -22.66
C SER A 121 -0.79 -15.50 -23.03
N PHE A 122 0.01 -16.03 -22.08
CA PHE A 122 0.68 -17.32 -22.27
C PHE A 122 -0.32 -18.47 -22.43
N ALA A 123 -1.35 -18.52 -21.60
CA ALA A 123 -2.42 -19.52 -21.70
C ALA A 123 -3.14 -19.47 -23.06
N GLU A 124 -3.43 -18.27 -23.57
CA GLU A 124 -3.98 -18.10 -24.93
C GLU A 124 -3.05 -18.67 -26.00
N THR A 125 -1.76 -18.35 -25.92
CA THR A 125 -0.75 -18.80 -26.89
C THR A 125 -0.58 -20.31 -26.87
N LEU A 126 -0.70 -20.94 -25.70
CA LEU A 126 -0.62 -22.39 -25.50
C LEU A 126 -1.94 -23.12 -25.85
N GLY A 127 -3.02 -22.39 -26.15
CA GLY A 127 -4.34 -22.96 -26.46
C GLY A 127 -5.13 -23.43 -25.23
N GLU A 128 -4.74 -23.01 -24.03
CA GLU A 128 -5.32 -23.41 -22.74
C GLU A 128 -6.60 -22.61 -22.43
N THR A 129 -7.60 -22.73 -23.29
CA THR A 129 -8.83 -21.90 -23.26
C THR A 129 -9.55 -21.85 -21.91
N GLN A 130 -9.57 -22.95 -21.15
CA GLN A 130 -10.17 -22.98 -19.82
C GLN A 130 -9.37 -22.15 -18.81
N HIS A 131 -8.04 -22.18 -18.89
CA HIS A 131 -7.19 -21.38 -18.01
C HIS A 131 -7.34 -19.89 -18.33
N VAL A 132 -7.47 -19.52 -19.61
CA VAL A 132 -7.73 -18.13 -20.02
C VAL A 132 -8.95 -17.56 -19.31
N SER A 133 -10.07 -18.29 -19.27
CA SER A 133 -11.28 -17.81 -18.59
C SER A 133 -11.10 -17.65 -17.07
N LEU A 134 -10.33 -18.52 -16.43
CA LEU A 134 -10.06 -18.44 -14.99
C LEU A 134 -9.12 -17.27 -14.66
N LEU A 135 -8.06 -17.09 -15.46
CA LEU A 135 -7.08 -16.02 -15.29
C LEU A 135 -7.68 -14.65 -15.63
N GLU A 136 -8.55 -14.56 -16.64
CA GLU A 136 -9.29 -13.34 -16.98
C GLU A 136 -10.22 -12.91 -15.84
N ALA A 137 -10.90 -13.86 -15.21
CA ALA A 137 -11.77 -13.55 -14.07
C ALA A 137 -10.99 -12.93 -12.91
N THR A 138 -9.81 -13.47 -12.58
CA THR A 138 -8.94 -12.86 -11.57
C THR A 138 -8.41 -11.50 -12.03
N LEU A 139 -7.91 -11.39 -13.26
CA LEU A 139 -7.41 -10.12 -13.80
C LEU A 139 -8.44 -8.99 -13.74
N GLN A 140 -9.72 -9.31 -13.95
CA GLN A 140 -10.80 -8.35 -13.86
C GLN A 140 -11.09 -7.93 -12.41
N GLU A 141 -11.05 -8.88 -11.46
CA GLU A 141 -11.18 -8.58 -10.02
C GLU A 141 -10.07 -7.63 -9.52
N GLU A 142 -8.80 -7.84 -9.93
CA GLU A 142 -7.72 -6.93 -9.49
C GLU A 142 -7.87 -5.53 -10.08
N LYS A 143 -8.32 -5.42 -11.34
CA LYS A 143 -8.60 -4.11 -11.94
C LYS A 143 -9.72 -3.38 -11.22
N GLU A 144 -10.80 -4.08 -10.89
CA GLU A 144 -11.92 -3.51 -10.14
C GLU A 144 -11.50 -3.10 -8.73
N THR A 145 -10.61 -3.86 -8.10
CA THR A 145 -10.02 -3.54 -6.79
C THR A 145 -9.18 -2.27 -6.86
N ASP A 146 -8.27 -2.14 -7.84
CA ASP A 146 -7.47 -0.91 -8.04
C ASP A 146 -8.34 0.31 -8.37
N GLU A 147 -9.38 0.14 -9.19
CA GLU A 147 -10.35 1.20 -9.48
C GLU A 147 -11.05 1.67 -8.20
N ARG A 148 -11.49 0.74 -7.35
CA ARG A 148 -12.11 1.06 -6.06
C ARG A 148 -11.15 1.76 -5.11
N LEU A 149 -9.90 1.29 -5.03
CA LEU A 149 -8.86 1.96 -4.22
C LEU A 149 -8.60 3.39 -4.72
N THR A 150 -8.59 3.59 -6.04
CA THR A 150 -8.47 4.92 -6.66
C THR A 150 -9.63 5.83 -6.29
N GLU A 151 -10.86 5.31 -6.21
CA GLU A 151 -12.02 6.08 -5.78
C GLU A 151 -11.91 6.49 -4.31
N LEU A 152 -11.60 5.55 -3.42
CA LEU A 152 -11.39 5.80 -1.99
C LEU A 152 -10.26 6.82 -1.75
N ALA A 153 -9.18 6.73 -2.52
CA ALA A 153 -8.06 7.66 -2.44
C ALA A 153 -8.49 9.13 -2.62
N ARG A 154 -9.49 9.42 -3.45
CA ARG A 154 -9.92 10.81 -3.72
C ARG A 154 -10.44 11.50 -2.47
N GLU A 155 -11.21 10.78 -1.66
CA GLU A 155 -11.80 11.30 -0.42
C GLU A 155 -10.79 11.28 0.72
N ILE A 156 -10.07 10.16 0.88
CA ILE A 156 -9.07 9.99 1.95
C ILE A 156 -7.91 10.97 1.78
N ASN A 157 -7.44 11.23 0.56
CA ASN A 157 -6.38 12.23 0.34
C ASN A 157 -6.82 13.65 0.69
N GLN A 158 -8.11 13.99 0.53
CA GLN A 158 -8.63 15.29 0.95
C GLN A 158 -8.68 15.40 2.48
N GLN A 159 -9.11 14.33 3.15
CA GLN A 159 -9.13 14.26 4.62
C GLN A 159 -7.70 14.35 5.19
N ALA A 160 -6.76 13.59 4.64
CA ALA A 160 -5.34 13.61 5.03
C ALA A 160 -4.72 15.01 4.84
N GLN A 161 -5.11 15.73 3.79
CA GLN A 161 -4.65 17.10 3.57
C GLN A 161 -5.19 18.07 4.63
N SER A 162 -6.45 17.93 5.05
CA SER A 162 -7.04 18.81 6.07
C SER A 162 -6.51 18.54 7.48
N GLU A 163 -6.26 17.27 7.83
CA GLU A 163 -5.70 16.90 9.15
C GLU A 163 -4.34 17.58 9.38
N GLY A 164 -3.47 17.61 8.37
CA GLY A 164 -2.18 18.30 8.46
C GLY A 164 -2.25 19.84 8.49
N GLN A 165 -3.42 20.44 8.24
CA GLN A 165 -3.60 21.90 8.34
C GLN A 165 -4.07 22.31 9.74
N GLU A 166 -4.91 21.50 10.39
CA GLU A 166 -5.40 21.78 11.75
C GLU A 166 -4.26 21.71 12.79
N GLU A 167 -3.32 20.77 12.66
CA GLU A 167 -2.12 20.69 13.53
C GLU A 167 -1.18 21.90 13.34
N GLY A 168 -1.09 22.44 12.12
CA GLY A 168 -0.24 23.61 11.82
C GLY A 168 -0.82 24.94 12.30
N GLU A 169 -2.14 25.07 12.37
CA GLU A 169 -2.81 26.27 12.90
C GLU A 169 -2.75 26.32 14.45
N GLU A 170 -2.79 25.18 15.14
CA GLU A 170 -2.61 25.12 16.60
C GLU A 170 -1.18 25.50 17.04
N ASP A 171 -0.16 25.14 16.26
CA ASP A 171 1.24 25.52 16.52
C ASP A 171 1.52 27.02 16.26
N GLU A 172 0.77 27.68 15.37
CA GLU A 172 0.92 29.12 15.10
C GLU A 172 0.26 30.03 16.16
N GLU A 173 -0.76 29.56 16.91
CA GLU A 173 -1.43 30.37 17.94
C GLU A 173 -0.60 30.55 19.23
N ASP A 174 0.40 29.71 19.48
CA ASP A 174 1.24 29.76 20.70
C ASP A 174 2.47 30.70 20.58
N GLU A 175 2.73 31.29 19.40
CA GLU A 175 3.75 32.32 19.18
C GLU A 175 3.23 33.77 19.38
N GLN A 176 2.73 34.11 20.58
CA GLN A 176 2.52 35.53 20.92
C GLN A 176 3.83 36.25 21.31
N PRO A 177 4.14 37.44 20.74
CA PRO A 177 5.39 38.14 21.01
C PRO A 177 5.39 38.76 22.41
N LYS A 178 6.32 38.31 23.27
CA LYS A 178 6.56 38.91 24.59
C LYS A 178 6.98 40.38 24.47
N SER A 179 6.05 41.27 24.79
CA SER A 179 6.23 42.71 24.94
C SER A 179 7.37 43.06 25.90
N ASN A 180 8.39 43.73 25.38
CA ASN A 180 9.61 44.09 26.12
C ASN A 180 9.40 45.38 26.93
N ARG A 181 9.01 45.26 28.20
CA ARG A 181 8.81 46.38 29.12
C ARG A 181 10.14 46.78 29.77
N ARG A 182 10.86 47.76 29.21
CA ARG A 182 12.06 48.35 29.82
C ARG A 182 11.68 49.41 30.86
N THR A 183 11.95 49.11 32.13
CA THR A 183 11.84 50.01 33.28
C THR A 183 13.01 51.02 33.34
N ALA A 184 12.68 52.28 33.59
CA ALA A 184 13.63 53.35 33.87
C ALA A 184 14.19 53.26 35.31
N ALA A 185 15.49 53.52 35.49
CA ALA A 185 16.06 53.86 36.79
C ALA A 185 17.21 54.86 36.62
N ALA A 186 17.11 55.95 37.39
CA ALA A 186 17.96 57.12 37.37
C ALA A 186 19.22 56.95 38.23
N SER A 187 20.31 57.64 37.86
CA SER A 187 21.44 57.89 38.76
C SER A 187 21.93 59.33 38.64
N LYS A 188 21.79 60.11 39.72
CA LYS A 188 22.38 61.45 39.91
C LYS A 188 23.70 61.34 40.69
N ALA A 189 24.58 62.30 40.42
CA ALA A 189 25.97 62.53 40.82
C ALA A 189 26.29 62.52 42.35
N PRO A 190 27.57 62.73 42.73
CA PRO A 190 27.98 64.12 42.99
C PRO A 190 29.41 64.51 42.52
N ALA A 191 29.60 65.83 42.36
CA ALA A 191 30.85 66.49 42.02
C ALA A 191 31.71 66.85 43.26
N LYS A 192 33.05 66.99 43.10
CA LYS A 192 33.87 68.06 43.72
C LYS A 192 35.35 68.10 43.24
N LYS A 193 35.67 69.21 42.56
CA LYS A 193 36.80 70.17 42.71
C LYS A 193 38.29 69.74 42.74
N LYS A 194 39.01 70.23 41.71
CA LYS A 194 40.21 71.11 41.67
C LYS A 194 41.49 70.78 42.48
N LYS A 195 42.60 70.64 41.75
CA LYS A 195 43.97 71.25 41.86
C LYS A 195 44.87 70.38 40.96
N ARG A 196 45.78 70.87 40.11
CA ARG A 196 46.49 72.14 40.01
C ARG A 196 46.98 72.30 38.58
#